data_AF-A0A7C1R1H8-F1
#
_entry.id   AF-A0A7C1R1H8-F1
#
_cell.length_a   1.000
_cell.length_b   1.000
_cell.length_c   1.000
_cell.angle_alpha   90.00
_cell.angle_beta   90.00
_cell.angle_gamma   90.00
#
_symmetry.space_group_name_H-M   'P 1'
#
loop_
_entity.id
_entity.type
_entity.pdbx_description
1 polymer ?
#
loop_
_entity_poly.entity_id
_entity_poly.type
_entity_poly.pdbx_seq_one_letter_code
_entity_poly.pdbx_strand_id
1 'polypeptide(L)'
;MYKAGLKILEVKIGIESNREELLFHFPLKTEVKSLLTDFKDVESIPYSADLDGYISVEESMEDPSFEFSGEKARFRGPFLKLTREASDLRFSLWGNQGFLYRYALYL
;
A
#
# COMPACT_ATOMS: atom_id res chain seq x y z
N MET A 1 8.35 14.52 -0.39
CA MET A 1 7.48 13.40 0.05
C MET A 1 6.52 13.11 -1.08
N TYR A 2 6.54 11.89 -1.58
CA TYR A 2 5.72 11.43 -2.69
C TYR A 2 4.35 10.99 -2.16
N LYS A 3 3.31 11.18 -2.96
CA LYS A 3 1.92 10.94 -2.57
C LYS A 3 1.13 10.33 -3.71
N ALA A 4 0.23 9.43 -3.39
CA ALA A 4 -0.72 8.85 -4.34
C ALA A 4 -2.04 8.55 -3.63
N GLY A 5 -3.16 8.65 -4.34
CA GLY A 5 -4.47 8.24 -3.85
C GLY A 5 -4.95 7.00 -4.59
N LEU A 6 -5.61 6.11 -3.86
CA LEU A 6 -6.17 4.87 -4.40
C LEU A 6 -7.63 4.75 -4.00
N LYS A 7 -8.50 4.35 -4.92
CA LYS A 7 -9.88 3.95 -4.62
C LYS A 7 -10.02 2.45 -4.85
N ILE A 8 -10.46 1.70 -3.84
CA ILE A 8 -10.81 0.27 -3.93
C ILE A 8 -12.31 0.15 -3.62
N LEU A 9 -13.12 -0.24 -4.60
CA LEU A 9 -14.58 -0.16 -4.51
C LEU A 9 -15.01 1.26 -4.10
N GLU A 10 -15.53 1.49 -2.89
CA GLU A 10 -15.89 2.84 -2.42
C GLU A 10 -14.86 3.48 -1.50
N VAL A 11 -13.89 2.69 -0.99
CA VAL A 11 -12.91 3.15 0.01
C VAL A 11 -11.77 3.89 -0.68
N LYS A 12 -11.43 5.08 -0.18
CA LYS A 12 -10.38 5.96 -0.68
C LYS A 12 -9.22 6.02 0.31
N ILE A 13 -8.03 5.67 -0.15
CA ILE A 13 -6.83 5.55 0.67
C ILE A 13 -5.75 6.50 0.15
N GLY A 14 -5.18 7.30 1.03
CA GLY A 14 -4.00 8.12 0.75
C GLY A 14 -2.73 7.37 1.09
N ILE A 15 -1.76 7.34 0.18
CA ILE A 15 -0.47 6.71 0.38
C ILE A 15 0.61 7.78 0.26
N GLU A 16 1.52 7.82 1.23
CA GLU A 16 2.65 8.76 1.25
C GLU A 16 3.96 8.02 1.54
N SER A 17 5.05 8.50 0.93
CA SER A 17 6.37 7.91 1.10
C SER A 17 7.51 8.92 0.91
N ASN A 18 8.65 8.66 1.54
CA ASN A 18 9.90 9.38 1.29
C ASN A 18 10.63 8.89 0.02
N ARG A 19 10.20 7.77 -0.57
CA ARG A 19 10.69 7.16 -1.82
C ARG A 19 9.55 6.92 -2.81
N GLU A 20 9.71 7.35 -4.05
CA GLU A 20 8.70 7.15 -5.10
C GLU A 20 8.50 5.66 -5.42
N GLU A 21 9.57 4.88 -5.35
CA GLU A 21 9.56 3.46 -5.68
C GLU A 21 8.74 2.61 -4.70
N LEU A 22 8.43 3.16 -3.52
CA LEU A 22 7.54 2.56 -2.53
C LEU A 22 6.07 2.89 -2.74
N LEU A 23 5.73 3.84 -3.62
CA LEU A 23 4.36 4.02 -4.04
C LEU A 23 3.89 2.81 -4.84
N PHE A 24 2.59 2.54 -4.79
CA PHE A 24 1.99 1.51 -5.61
C PHE A 24 2.08 1.91 -7.09
N HIS A 25 2.26 0.92 -7.96
CA HIS A 25 2.26 1.11 -9.41
C HIS A 25 1.21 0.19 -10.02
N PHE A 26 0.42 0.71 -10.95
CA PHE A 26 -0.56 -0.09 -11.68
C PHE A 26 0.08 -0.78 -12.90
N PRO A 27 -0.36 -2.00 -13.26
CA PRO A 27 -1.19 -2.87 -12.44
C PRO A 27 -0.43 -3.32 -11.19
N LEU A 28 -1.13 -3.45 -10.05
CA LEU A 28 -0.54 -4.02 -8.83
C LEU A 28 0.05 -5.39 -9.22
N LYS A 29 1.37 -5.54 -9.09
CA LYS A 29 2.09 -6.70 -9.65
C LYS A 29 1.53 -8.00 -9.08
N THR A 30 0.80 -8.74 -9.92
CA THR A 30 0.49 -10.16 -9.67
C THR A 30 1.15 -10.98 -10.76
N GLU A 31 2.10 -11.83 -10.40
CA GLU A 31 2.80 -12.69 -11.37
C GLU A 31 1.88 -13.72 -12.01
N VAL A 32 0.74 -14.04 -11.37
CA VAL A 32 -0.22 -15.03 -11.83
C VAL A 32 -1.61 -14.42 -11.96
N LYS A 33 -2.15 -14.36 -13.19
CA LYS A 33 -3.47 -13.77 -13.48
C LYS A 33 -4.63 -14.45 -12.75
N SER A 34 -4.53 -15.73 -12.42
CA SER A 34 -5.57 -16.45 -11.66
C SER A 34 -5.65 -16.02 -10.19
N LEU A 35 -4.68 -15.24 -9.72
CA LEU A 35 -4.65 -14.67 -8.37
C LEU A 35 -5.07 -13.21 -8.36
N LEU A 36 -5.53 -12.66 -9.49
CA LEU A 36 -6.16 -11.35 -9.50
C LEU A 36 -7.35 -11.39 -8.55
N THR A 37 -7.33 -10.47 -7.59
CA THR A 37 -8.45 -10.30 -6.67
C THR A 37 -9.60 -9.66 -7.43
N ASP A 38 -10.81 -10.17 -7.23
CA ASP A 38 -12.04 -9.78 -7.94
C ASP A 38 -12.61 -8.43 -7.45
N PHE A 39 -11.74 -7.54 -6.95
CA PHE A 39 -12.14 -6.16 -6.74
C PHE A 39 -12.36 -5.56 -8.12
N LYS A 40 -13.64 -5.49 -8.48
CA LYS A 40 -14.13 -5.03 -9.79
C LYS A 40 -13.44 -3.74 -10.25
N ASP A 41 -13.25 -2.81 -9.32
CA ASP A 41 -12.73 -1.47 -9.60
C ASP A 41 -11.63 -1.10 -8.57
N VAL A 42 -10.40 -0.90 -9.07
CA VAL A 42 -9.27 -0.33 -8.34
C VAL A 42 -8.69 0.80 -9.17
N GLU A 43 -8.74 2.02 -8.67
CA GLU A 43 -8.49 3.24 -9.44
C GLU A 43 -7.46 4.16 -8.77
N SER A 44 -6.66 4.85 -9.58
CA SER A 44 -5.84 5.95 -9.09
C SER A 44 -6.71 7.20 -8.92
N ILE A 45 -6.65 7.84 -7.76
CA ILE A 45 -7.33 9.10 -7.47
C ILE A 45 -6.33 10.14 -6.96
N PRO A 46 -6.65 11.44 -7.02
CA PRO A 46 -5.82 12.46 -6.39
C PRO A 46 -5.70 12.22 -4.88
N TYR A 47 -4.51 12.43 -4.32
CA TYR A 47 -4.32 12.46 -2.87
C TYR A 47 -5.01 13.71 -2.30
N SER A 48 -5.82 13.55 -1.24
CA SER A 48 -6.48 14.64 -0.54
C SER A 48 -6.50 14.44 0.98
N ALA A 49 -7.00 15.44 1.72
CA ALA A 49 -7.08 15.42 3.19
C ALA A 49 -8.39 14.80 3.73
N ASP A 50 -9.33 14.48 2.84
CA ASP A 50 -10.66 13.93 3.12
C ASP A 50 -10.82 12.49 2.57
N LEU A 51 -9.77 11.68 2.73
CA LEU A 51 -9.78 10.26 2.37
C LEU A 51 -10.16 9.40 3.58
N ASP A 52 -10.69 8.21 3.33
CA ASP A 52 -11.18 7.30 4.38
C ASP A 52 -10.03 6.75 5.24
N GLY A 53 -8.81 6.70 4.71
CA GLY A 53 -7.64 6.37 5.51
C GLY A 53 -6.30 6.64 4.82
N TYR A 54 -5.22 6.51 5.58
CA TYR A 54 -3.87 6.87 5.17
C TYR A 54 -2.85 5.79 5.48
N ILE A 55 -1.91 5.57 4.57
CA ILE A 55 -0.75 4.71 4.75
C ILE A 55 0.50 5.54 4.50
N SER A 56 1.40 5.56 5.48
CA SER A 56 2.70 6.23 5.38
C SER A 56 3.79 5.18 5.38
N VAL A 57 4.70 5.21 4.39
CA VAL A 57 5.83 4.28 4.31
C VAL A 57 7.13 5.09 4.24
N GLU A 58 7.96 4.94 5.26
CA GLU A 58 9.25 5.58 5.35
C GLU A 58 10.37 4.55 5.12
N GLU A 59 11.08 4.67 4.00
CA GLU A 59 12.31 3.93 3.77
C GLU A 59 13.38 4.40 4.78
N SER A 60 13.88 3.48 5.58
CA SER A 60 14.99 3.72 6.50
C SER A 60 15.89 2.47 6.60
N MET A 61 17.08 2.62 7.17
CA MET A 61 18.00 1.49 7.42
C MET A 61 17.74 0.80 8.78
N GLU A 62 16.71 1.22 9.50
CA GLU A 62 16.34 0.68 10.83
C GLU A 62 15.52 -0.61 10.69
N ASP A 63 15.36 -1.35 11.78
CA ASP A 63 14.51 -2.53 11.76
C ASP A 63 13.05 -2.15 11.41
N PRO A 64 12.35 -2.98 10.62
CA PRO A 64 10.97 -2.73 10.25
C PRO A 64 10.06 -2.56 11.47
N SER A 65 9.34 -1.46 11.50
CA SER A 65 8.34 -1.14 12.52
C SER A 65 7.05 -0.67 11.88
N PHE A 66 5.97 -0.83 12.62
CA PHE A 66 4.66 -0.32 12.21
C PHE A 66 3.91 0.27 13.40
N GLU A 67 3.13 1.31 13.13
CA GLU A 67 2.25 1.94 14.10
C GLU A 67 0.87 2.15 13.46
N PHE A 68 -0.16 2.07 14.28
CA PHE A 68 -1.54 2.30 13.86
C PHE A 68 -2.20 3.31 14.78
N SER A 69 -2.79 4.36 14.20
CA SER A 69 -3.45 5.43 14.94
C SER A 69 -4.64 5.96 14.16
N GLY A 70 -5.87 5.68 14.60
CA GLY A 70 -7.09 6.06 13.89
C GLY A 70 -7.13 5.44 12.50
N GLU A 71 -7.45 6.22 11.45
CA GLU A 71 -7.35 5.77 10.06
C GLU A 71 -5.96 6.03 9.46
N LYS A 72 -4.87 5.96 10.24
CA LYS A 72 -3.50 6.07 9.73
C LYS A 72 -2.61 4.90 10.15
N ALA A 73 -2.13 4.17 9.15
CA ALA A 73 -1.05 3.19 9.29
C ALA A 73 0.29 3.84 8.93
N ARG A 74 1.34 3.59 9.72
CA ARG A 74 2.70 4.08 9.46
C ARG A 74 3.66 2.92 9.51
N PHE A 75 4.53 2.86 8.52
CA PHE A 75 5.56 1.84 8.35
C PHE A 75 6.91 2.52 8.24
N ARG A 76 7.92 2.01 8.93
CA ARG A 76 9.30 2.50 8.81
C ARG A 76 10.27 1.33 8.75
N GLY A 77 11.22 1.37 7.81
CA GLY A 77 12.22 0.31 7.64
C GLY A 77 12.69 0.15 6.18
N PRO A 78 13.53 -0.86 5.88
CA PRO A 78 14.15 -1.01 4.56
C PRO A 78 13.21 -1.70 3.56
N PHE A 79 12.02 -1.16 3.34
CA PHE A 79 10.96 -1.79 2.54
C PHE A 79 11.36 -2.03 1.08
N LEU A 80 12.23 -1.20 0.49
CA LEU A 80 12.76 -1.44 -0.85
C LEU A 80 13.62 -2.72 -0.89
N LYS A 81 14.46 -2.94 0.12
CA LYS A 81 15.24 -4.16 0.25
C LYS A 81 14.31 -5.37 0.47
N LEU A 82 13.40 -5.28 1.43
CA LEU A 82 12.48 -6.37 1.76
C LEU A 82 11.60 -6.77 0.57
N THR A 83 11.11 -5.81 -0.21
CA THR A 83 10.30 -6.10 -1.39
C THR A 83 11.09 -6.82 -2.48
N ARG A 84 12.37 -6.48 -2.68
CA ARG A 84 13.25 -7.17 -3.65
C ARG A 84 13.61 -8.59 -3.22
N GLU A 85 13.73 -8.82 -1.91
CA GLU A 85 14.11 -10.11 -1.32
C GLU A 85 12.88 -11.00 -1.01
N ALA A 86 11.66 -10.46 -1.15
CA ALA A 86 10.44 -11.19 -0.88
C ALA A 86 10.27 -12.37 -1.85
N SER A 87 10.08 -13.57 -1.29
CA SER A 87 9.77 -14.78 -2.06
C SER A 87 8.34 -14.78 -2.61
N ASP A 88 7.44 -13.98 -2.04
CA ASP A 88 6.04 -13.88 -2.45
C ASP A 88 5.50 -12.45 -2.26
N LEU A 89 5.37 -11.73 -3.38
CA LEU A 89 4.90 -10.34 -3.39
C LEU A 89 3.41 -10.19 -3.06
N ARG A 90 2.62 -11.28 -3.05
CA ARG A 90 1.19 -11.23 -2.69
C ARG A 90 0.97 -10.81 -1.25
N PHE A 91 1.92 -11.09 -0.38
CA PHE A 91 1.89 -10.72 1.04
C PHE A 91 2.64 -9.41 1.35
N SER A 92 3.11 -8.69 0.32
CA SER A 92 3.74 -7.37 0.48
C SER A 92 2.73 -6.29 0.91
N LEU A 93 3.17 -5.05 1.15
CA LEU A 93 2.26 -3.95 1.49
C LEU A 93 1.11 -3.78 0.47
N TRP A 94 1.43 -3.89 -0.83
CA TRP A 94 0.50 -3.65 -1.94
C TRP A 94 -0.02 -4.93 -2.60
N GLY A 95 0.43 -6.09 -2.13
CA GLY A 95 -0.01 -7.37 -2.64
C GLY A 95 -1.49 -7.64 -2.31
N ASN A 96 -2.15 -8.43 -3.16
CA ASN A 96 -3.56 -8.78 -3.04
C ASN A 96 -3.94 -9.58 -1.77
N GLN A 97 -2.98 -10.18 -1.07
CA GLN A 97 -3.15 -10.84 0.23
C GLN A 97 -2.44 -10.08 1.37
N GLY A 98 -1.94 -8.90 1.03
CA GLY A 98 -1.08 -8.04 1.82
C GLY A 98 -1.84 -7.05 2.69
N PHE A 99 -1.13 -6.02 3.13
CA PHE A 99 -1.66 -5.04 4.06
C PHE A 99 -2.79 -4.19 3.45
N LEU A 100 -2.60 -3.66 2.23
CA LEU A 100 -3.52 -2.73 1.59
C LEU A 100 -4.97 -3.23 1.56
N TYR A 101 -5.17 -4.48 1.16
CA TYR A 101 -6.52 -5.04 1.05
C TYR A 101 -7.16 -5.37 2.40
N ARG A 102 -6.35 -5.79 3.38
CA ARG A 102 -6.85 -5.97 4.76
C ARG A 102 -7.23 -4.62 5.36
N TYR A 103 -6.46 -3.59 5.06
CA TYR A 103 -6.71 -2.24 5.52
C TYR A 103 -7.96 -1.64 4.87
N ALA A 104 -8.13 -1.82 3.56
CA ALA A 104 -9.32 -1.39 2.83
C ALA A 104 -10.63 -2.04 3.33
N LEU A 105 -10.56 -3.25 3.91
CA LEU A 105 -11.72 -3.91 4.53
C LEU A 105 -11.96 -3.47 5.98
N TYR A 106 -10.97 -2.86 6.63
CA TYR A 106 -11.06 -2.37 8.00
C TYR A 106 -11.64 -0.95 8.07
N LEU A 107 -11.27 -0.10 7.11
CA LEU A 107 -11.81 1.26 6.94
C LEU A 107 -13.29 1.21 6.57
#